data_AF-A0A5D2VCL0-F1
#
_entry.id   AF-A0A5D2VCL0-F1
#
_cell.length_a   1.000
_cell.length_b   1.000
_cell.length_c   1.000
_cell.angle_alpha   90.00
_cell.angle_beta   90.00
_cell.angle_gamma   90.00
#
_symmetry.space_group_name_H-M   'P 1'
#
loop_
_entity.id
_entity.type
_entity.pdbx_description
1 polymer ?
#
loop_
_entity_poly.entity_id
_entity_poly.type
_entity_poly.pdbx_seq_one_letter_code
_entity_poly.pdbx_strand_id
1 'polypeptide(L)' 'MTIHLYKTSTSGTRNGAVDSQVKFNPQNNLIYGQHRCVKGHNAKGIITARHRGGGHKRLYHNIDFR' A
#
# COMPACT_ATOMS: atom_id res chain seq x y z
N MET A 1 16.00 11.88 -1.41
CA MET A 1 15.09 11.27 -0.41
C MET A 1 14.92 12.30 0.70
N THR A 2 13.78 12.99 0.75
CA THR A 2 13.55 14.06 1.73
C THR A 2 12.37 13.66 2.60
N ILE A 3 12.59 13.60 3.91
CA ILE A 3 11.57 13.24 4.89
C ILE A 3 10.90 14.52 5.38
N HIS A 4 9.60 14.65 5.18
CA HIS A 4 8.81 15.76 5.70
C HIS A 4 8.12 15.35 7.01
N LEU A 5 8.38 16.11 8.07
CA LEU A 5 7.70 15.98 9.35
C LEU A 5 6.42 16.81 9.35
N TYR A 6 5.31 16.22 9.83
CA TYR A 6 4.07 16.97 9.99
C TYR A 6 4.20 18.03 11.09
N LYS A 7 3.45 19.14 10.95
CA LYS A 7 3.25 20.06 12.07
C LYS A 7 2.43 19.37 13.16
N THR A 8 2.83 19.56 14.41
CA THR A 8 2.23 18.94 15.59
C THR A 8 0.90 19.59 15.97
N SER A 9 -0.12 19.44 15.13
CA SER A 9 -1.44 20.04 15.33
C SER A 9 -2.42 19.12 16.07
N THR A 10 -2.28 17.80 15.96
CA THR A 10 -3.10 16.81 16.67
C THR A 10 -2.21 15.71 17.26
N SER A 11 -2.65 15.03 18.33
CA SER A 11 -1.85 14.00 19.01
C SER A 11 -1.44 12.85 18.08
N GLY A 12 -2.32 12.46 17.15
CA GLY A 12 -2.08 11.36 16.21
C GLY A 12 -1.04 11.65 15.12
N THR A 13 -0.77 12.92 14.79
CA THR A 13 0.18 13.31 13.74
C THR A 13 1.54 13.74 14.28
N ARG A 14 1.73 13.83 15.61
CA ARG A 14 2.96 14.36 16.24
C ARG A 14 4.24 13.62 15.84
N ASN A 15 4.14 12.31 15.64
CA ASN A 15 5.26 11.46 15.23
C ASN A 15 5.16 11.02 13.77
N GLY A 16 4.24 11.61 12.99
CA GLY A 16 4.03 11.24 11.61
C GLY A 16 5.07 11.88 10.70
N ALA A 17 5.64 11.08 9.80
CA ALA A 17 6.55 11.51 8.76
C ALA A 17 6.05 11.00 7.39
N VAL A 18 6.26 11.78 6.35
CA VAL A 18 5.93 11.41 4.96
C VAL A 18 7.15 11.60 4.09
N ASP A 19 7.35 10.67 3.18
CA ASP A 19 8.39 10.76 2.16
C ASP A 19 7.95 11.66 0.99
N SER A 20 8.84 12.51 0.51
CA SER A 20 8.60 13.38 -0.64
C SER A 20 8.58 12.55 -1.94
N GLN A 21 7.40 12.15 -2.39
CA GLN A 21 7.25 11.49 -3.68
C GLN A 21 7.01 12.48 -4.81
N VAL A 22 7.72 12.31 -5.92
CA VAL A 22 7.43 13.00 -7.18
C VAL A 22 6.06 12.54 -7.67
N LYS A 23 5.25 13.48 -8.20
CA LYS A 23 3.94 13.14 -8.78
C LYS A 23 4.09 12.04 -9.83
N PHE A 24 3.49 10.89 -9.56
CA PHE A 24 3.54 9.72 -10.43
C PHE A 24 2.33 9.74 -11.38
N ASN A 25 2.59 9.68 -12.69
CA ASN A 25 1.57 9.47 -13.71
C ASN A 25 1.59 7.98 -14.12
N PRO A 26 0.64 7.16 -13.66
CA PRO A 26 0.62 5.74 -13.99
C PRO A 26 0.40 5.51 -15.48
N GLN A 27 1.32 4.79 -16.14
CA GLN A 27 1.04 4.23 -17.48
C GLN A 27 0.00 3.12 -17.35
N ASN A 28 -1.17 3.38 -17.94
CA ASN A 28 -2.37 2.54 -17.92
C ASN A 28 -2.14 1.10 -18.44
N ASN A 29 -1.15 0.87 -19.31
CA ASN A 29 -0.89 -0.45 -19.91
C ASN A 29 -0.14 -1.43 -18.98
N LEU A 30 0.47 -0.94 -17.90
CA LEU A 30 1.29 -1.76 -16.99
C LEU A 30 0.59 -2.06 -15.65
N ILE A 31 -0.71 -1.79 -15.57
CA ILE A 31 -1.45 -1.76 -14.32
C ILE A 31 -2.66 -2.67 -14.40
N TYR A 32 -2.84 -3.50 -13.37
CA TYR A 32 -3.89 -4.51 -13.32
C TYR A 32 -4.66 -4.47 -12.00
N GLY A 33 -5.95 -4.80 -12.08
CA GLY A 33 -6.77 -5.02 -10.91
C GLY A 33 -6.34 -6.29 -10.17
N GLN A 34 -5.63 -6.15 -9.06
CA GLN A 34 -5.31 -7.30 -8.20
C GLN A 34 -6.39 -7.43 -7.13
N HIS A 35 -7.29 -8.39 -7.31
CA HIS A 35 -8.16 -8.81 -6.22
C HIS A 35 -7.28 -9.50 -5.17
N ARG A 36 -6.91 -8.77 -4.11
CA ARG A 36 -6.28 -9.34 -2.91
C ARG A 36 -7.32 -10.18 -2.17
N CYS A 37 -7.76 -11.27 -2.80
CA CYS A 37 -8.78 -12.18 -2.28
C CYS A 37 -8.28 -12.84 -0.98
N VAL A 38 -6.98 -13.06 -0.92
CA VAL A 38 -6.33 -13.96 0.02
C VAL A 38 -5.86 -13.18 1.26
N LYS A 39 -6.73 -12.37 1.89
CA LYS A 39 -6.44 -11.44 3.01
C LYS A 39 -5.96 -12.14 4.31
N GLY A 40 -4.95 -12.98 4.24
CA GLY A 40 -4.51 -13.87 5.31
C GLY A 40 -5.13 -15.27 5.28
N HIS A 41 -6.02 -15.56 4.32
CA HIS A 41 -6.68 -16.87 4.18
C HIS A 41 -5.91 -17.79 3.21
N ASN A 42 -6.19 -19.09 3.21
CA ASN A 42 -5.75 -20.01 2.15
C ASN A 42 -6.88 -20.32 1.17
N ALA A 43 -6.64 -21.20 0.18
CA ALA A 43 -7.67 -21.64 -0.77
C ALA A 43 -8.89 -22.34 -0.12
N LYS A 44 -8.73 -22.85 1.11
CA LYS A 44 -9.81 -23.44 1.92
C LYS A 44 -10.59 -22.39 2.73
N GLY A 45 -10.23 -21.11 2.65
CA GLY A 45 -10.83 -20.03 3.43
C GLY A 45 -10.36 -19.96 4.89
N ILE A 46 -9.34 -20.72 5.29
CA ILE A 46 -8.82 -20.74 6.67
C ILE A 46 -7.77 -19.65 6.83
N ILE A 47 -7.80 -18.92 7.95
CA ILE A 47 -6.77 -17.92 8.28
C ILE A 47 -5.43 -18.64 8.54
N THR A 48 -4.47 -18.44 7.63
CA THR A 48 -3.09 -18.93 7.77
C THR A 48 -2.14 -17.82 8.20
N ALA A 49 -2.48 -16.54 7.95
CA ALA A 49 -1.69 -15.39 8.39
C ALA A 49 -2.60 -14.35 9.05
N ARG A 50 -2.34 -14.05 10.33
CA ARG A 50 -3.10 -13.08 11.14
C ARG A 50 -2.70 -11.63 10.84
N HIS A 51 -3.52 -10.69 11.32
CA HIS A 51 -3.30 -9.23 11.22
C HIS A 51 -3.19 -8.71 9.77
N ARG A 52 -3.90 -9.34 8.83
CA ARG A 52 -3.98 -8.93 7.42
C ARG A 52 -5.44 -8.70 7.04
N GLY A 53 -5.73 -7.61 6.31
CA GLY A 53 -7.10 -7.25 5.88
C GLY A 53 -7.40 -5.76 6.07
N GLY A 54 -8.49 -5.27 5.44
CA GLY A 54 -9.01 -3.91 5.67
C GLY A 54 -8.27 -2.73 5.01
N GLY A 55 -7.17 -2.97 4.30
CA GLY A 55 -6.41 -1.91 3.63
C GLY A 55 -7.10 -1.32 2.38
N HIS A 56 -6.69 -0.12 1.99
CA HIS A 56 -7.15 0.55 0.77
C HIS A 56 -6.86 -0.27 -0.49
N LYS A 57 -7.72 -0.13 -1.52
CA LYS A 57 -7.56 -0.79 -2.82
C LYS A 57 -6.23 -0.38 -3.46
N ARG A 58 -5.49 -1.34 -4.02
CA ARG A 58 -4.24 -1.12 -4.74
C ARG A 58 -4.27 -1.86 -6.07
N LEU A 59 -3.66 -1.28 -7.08
CA LEU A 59 -3.44 -1.91 -8.37
C LEU A 59 -2.06 -2.57 -8.37
N TYR A 60 -1.95 -3.72 -9.05
CA TYR A 60 -0.65 -4.35 -9.28
C TYR A 60 0.03 -3.66 -10.46
N HIS A 61 1.33 -3.39 -10.32
CA HIS A 61 2.15 -2.83 -11.38
C HIS A 61 3.06 -3.94 -11.90
N ASN A 62 3.16 -4.09 -13.21
CA ASN A 62 4.14 -4.97 -13.80
C ASN A 62 5.54 -4.38 -13.61
N ILE A 63 6.44 -5.16 -13.05
CA ILE A 63 7.84 -4.78 -12.87
C ILE A 63 8.65 -5.87 -13.56
N ASP A 64 9.59 -5.45 -14.41
CA ASP A 64 10.54 -6.38 -15.01
C ASP A 64 11.61 -6.74 -13.96
N PHE A 65 11.63 -8.01 -13.57
CA PHE A 65 12.56 -8.55 -12.57
C PHE A 65 13.63 -9.45 -13.19
N ARG A 66 13.68 -9.55 -14.52
CA ARG A 66 14.60 -10.42 -15.24
C ARG A 66 16.02 -9.86 -15.28
#